data_AF-A0A7W1MSE9-F1
#
_entry.id   AF-A0A7W1MSE9-F1
#
_cell.length_a   1.000
_cell.length_b   1.000
_cell.length_c   1.000
_cell.angle_alpha   90.00
_cell.angle_beta   90.00
_cell.angle_gamma   90.00
#
_symmetry.space_group_name_H-M   'P 1'
#
loop_
_entity.id
_entity.type
_entity.pdbx_description
1 polymer ?
#
loop_
_entity_poly.entity_id
_entity_poly.type
_entity_poly.pdbx_seq_one_letter_code
_entity_poly.pdbx_strand_id
1 'polypeptide(L)'
;MKKSFLAGPSKWSALSVAAALLAGSLFSAQATIDPMTVSAGDVRQTSAVLWAHSAVPGRVCLEYSTDLIFGTGVQSITLKERDALVPVKAPLSGLTPATTYYYRATGPEATASGKFSTAPELGTLAGLHFGVSGDERGELAPYPSVRNAAGSNLDFFLQFGDNIYADFPSPDVPLAQCRTLADFRLKTNEVYSTRFGLNTLADLRSSTAILATIDDHEVTDNFAGAARRTSDPRFIDDTGLLISDTETFHHGLRAFHEYHPVENVRYGDTGNYTTAHGSKIIDSTLMAAMRRPFSSTHAPSAARSFRR
;
A
#
# COMPACT_ATOMS: atom_id res chain seq x y z
N MET A 1 -27.53 24.58 67.51
CA MET A 1 -26.10 24.71 67.89
C MET A 1 -25.56 23.31 68.09
N LYS A 2 -24.78 22.76 67.14
CA LYS A 2 -23.31 22.73 67.09
C LYS A 2 -22.65 21.84 68.15
N LYS A 3 -21.94 20.81 67.63
CA LYS A 3 -20.80 20.03 68.17
C LYS A 3 -21.17 18.98 69.24
N SER A 4 -20.60 17.77 69.28
CA SER A 4 -19.53 17.10 68.54
C SER A 4 -19.46 15.65 69.07
N PHE A 5 -19.24 14.65 68.22
CA PHE A 5 -18.69 13.37 68.65
C PHE A 5 -17.45 13.02 67.82
N LEU A 6 -16.39 12.68 68.54
CA LEU A 6 -15.09 12.26 68.05
C LEU A 6 -15.17 10.85 67.47
N ALA A 7 -14.61 10.63 66.28
CA ALA A 7 -14.20 9.32 65.80
C ALA A 7 -12.74 9.43 65.31
N GLY A 8 -11.92 8.48 65.76
CA GLY A 8 -10.46 8.53 65.69
C GLY A 8 -9.85 8.33 64.29
N PRO A 9 -8.51 8.30 64.19
CA PRO A 9 -7.81 8.29 62.92
C PRO A 9 -7.89 6.90 62.28
N SER A 10 -8.66 6.78 61.19
CA SER A 10 -8.54 5.63 60.29
C SER A 10 -7.32 5.81 59.41
N LYS A 11 -6.30 4.98 59.63
CA LYS A 11 -5.11 4.83 58.79
C LYS A 11 -5.51 4.38 57.38
N TRP A 12 -5.59 5.30 56.43
CA TRP A 12 -5.54 5.00 55.00
C TRP A 12 -4.55 5.95 54.35
N SER A 13 -3.28 5.69 54.63
CA SER A 13 -2.15 6.25 53.90
C SER A 13 -2.12 5.66 52.49
N ALA A 14 -2.30 6.53 51.50
CA ALA A 14 -1.72 6.47 50.16
C ALA A 14 -1.45 5.08 49.56
N LEU A 15 -2.45 4.50 48.89
CA LEU A 15 -2.20 3.72 47.67
C LEU A 15 -2.83 4.48 46.51
N SER A 16 -2.06 5.40 45.93
CA SER A 16 -2.36 5.94 44.61
C SER A 16 -1.04 6.36 43.98
N VAL A 17 -0.91 6.07 42.69
CA VAL A 17 0.22 6.39 41.81
C VAL A 17 1.40 5.40 41.85
N ALA A 18 1.15 4.15 41.45
CA ALA A 18 2.21 3.30 40.87
C ALA A 18 1.68 2.34 39.77
N ALA A 19 0.53 2.65 39.16
CA ALA A 19 -0.08 1.82 38.10
C ALA A 19 -0.21 2.53 36.75
N ALA A 20 0.21 3.79 36.62
CA ALA A 20 0.05 4.58 35.39
C ALA A 20 1.33 4.75 34.56
N LEU A 21 2.48 4.21 35.01
CA LEU A 21 3.77 4.36 34.33
C LEU A 21 4.30 3.08 33.65
N LEU A 22 3.54 1.98 33.69
CA LEU A 22 3.88 0.75 32.95
C LEU A 22 2.97 0.47 31.74
N ALA A 23 1.97 1.31 31.47
CA ALA A 23 1.11 1.17 30.29
C ALA A 23 1.68 1.86 29.02
N GLY A 24 2.72 2.69 29.16
CA GLY A 24 3.26 3.51 28.07
C GLY A 24 4.38 2.86 27.25
N SER A 25 4.74 1.60 27.51
CA SER A 25 5.97 0.99 26.97
C SER A 25 5.74 -0.26 26.11
N LEU A 26 4.48 -0.69 25.92
CA LEU A 26 4.19 -2.00 25.32
C LEU A 26 3.94 -1.97 23.79
N PHE A 27 3.99 -0.81 23.12
CA PHE A 27 3.65 -0.70 21.69
C PHE A 27 4.57 0.21 20.86
N SER A 28 5.84 0.38 21.25
CA SER A 28 6.80 1.26 20.54
C SER A 28 7.89 0.51 19.78
N ALA A 29 7.61 -0.70 19.29
CA ALA A 29 8.59 -1.41 18.47
C ALA A 29 8.54 -0.85 17.04
N GLN A 30 9.64 -0.25 16.59
CA GLN A 30 9.81 0.09 15.18
C GLN A 30 9.70 -1.18 14.32
N ALA A 31 9.20 -1.01 13.10
CA ALA A 31 9.16 -2.13 12.16
C ALA A 31 10.59 -2.50 11.72
N THR A 32 10.78 -3.77 11.39
CA THR A 32 12.05 -4.30 10.89
C THR A 32 11.90 -4.58 9.41
N ILE A 33 12.77 -3.98 8.60
CA ILE A 33 12.79 -4.21 7.15
C ILE A 33 13.17 -5.66 6.90
N ASP A 34 12.35 -6.37 6.12
CA ASP A 34 12.63 -7.74 5.72
C ASP A 34 13.84 -7.79 4.76
N PRO A 35 14.70 -8.82 4.84
CA PRO A 35 15.92 -8.89 4.00
C PRO A 35 15.66 -8.76 2.50
N MET A 36 14.53 -9.31 2.03
CA MET A 36 14.04 -9.17 0.67
C MET A 36 12.52 -9.37 0.66
N THR A 37 11.78 -8.43 0.06
CA THR A 37 10.35 -8.59 -0.24
C THR A 37 10.10 -8.38 -1.72
N VAL A 38 8.99 -8.94 -2.21
CA VAL A 38 8.64 -8.94 -3.62
C VAL A 38 7.16 -8.65 -3.83
N SER A 39 6.83 -8.08 -4.98
CA SER A 39 5.45 -7.86 -5.40
C SER A 39 5.34 -7.83 -6.93
N ALA A 40 4.15 -8.13 -7.43
CA ALA A 40 3.79 -7.94 -8.82
C ALA A 40 2.49 -7.15 -8.89
N GLY A 41 2.33 -6.30 -9.89
CA GLY A 41 1.15 -5.46 -10.06
C GLY A 41 1.06 -4.86 -11.45
N ASP A 42 0.03 -4.04 -11.67
CA ASP A 42 -0.35 -3.54 -13.00
C ASP A 42 -0.35 -4.65 -14.06
N VAL A 43 -0.79 -5.84 -13.63
CA VAL A 43 -0.83 -7.04 -14.46
C VAL A 43 -1.96 -6.89 -15.48
N ARG A 44 -1.62 -7.00 -16.76
CA ARG A 44 -2.54 -6.97 -17.90
C ARG A 44 -2.47 -8.30 -18.66
N GLN A 45 -3.02 -8.36 -19.87
CA GLN A 45 -2.96 -9.56 -20.71
C GLN A 45 -1.51 -9.92 -21.09
N THR A 46 -0.67 -8.90 -21.34
CA THR A 46 0.67 -9.13 -21.91
C THR A 46 1.77 -8.34 -21.20
N SER A 47 1.47 -7.70 -20.06
CA SER A 47 2.42 -6.92 -19.27
C SER A 47 2.17 -7.08 -17.78
N ALA A 48 3.19 -6.74 -16.99
CA ALA A 48 3.15 -6.67 -15.53
C ALA A 48 4.31 -5.78 -15.05
N VAL A 49 4.26 -5.32 -13.81
CA VAL A 49 5.39 -4.69 -13.13
C VAL A 49 5.84 -5.59 -11.99
N LEU A 50 7.09 -6.06 -12.05
CA LEU A 50 7.73 -6.69 -10.89
C LEU A 50 8.34 -5.61 -10.01
N TRP A 51 8.27 -5.84 -8.70
CA TRP A 51 8.81 -4.98 -7.67
C TRP A 51 9.58 -5.84 -6.68
N ALA A 52 10.72 -5.33 -6.22
CA ALA A 52 11.51 -5.95 -5.16
C ALA A 52 12.15 -4.89 -4.27
N HIS A 53 12.30 -5.21 -2.99
CA HIS A 53 12.89 -4.31 -2.01
C HIS A 53 13.83 -5.09 -1.10
N SER A 54 15.07 -4.61 -1.03
CA SER A 54 16.15 -5.24 -0.28
C SER A 54 16.49 -4.38 0.94
N ALA A 55 16.62 -5.00 2.12
CA ALA A 55 17.10 -4.28 3.30
C ALA A 55 18.52 -3.73 3.11
N VAL A 56 19.31 -4.36 2.24
CA VAL A 56 20.68 -3.94 1.92
C VAL A 56 20.76 -3.48 0.45
N PRO A 57 21.17 -2.22 0.19
CA PRO A 57 21.37 -1.73 -1.16
C PRO A 57 22.40 -2.56 -1.92
N GLY A 58 22.11 -2.86 -3.18
CA GLY A 58 23.01 -3.66 -4.00
C GLY A 58 22.43 -4.04 -5.35
N ARG A 59 23.03 -5.05 -5.96
CA ARG A 59 22.48 -5.65 -7.18
C ARG A 59 21.29 -6.52 -6.80
N VAL A 60 20.16 -6.31 -7.47
CA VAL A 60 18.97 -7.16 -7.35
C VAL A 60 18.74 -7.80 -8.72
N CYS A 61 18.81 -9.13 -8.75
CA CYS A 61 18.52 -9.94 -9.93
C CYS A 61 17.06 -10.40 -9.86
N LEU A 62 16.22 -9.89 -10.76
CA LEU A 62 14.85 -10.35 -10.94
C LEU A 62 14.82 -11.39 -12.05
N GLU A 63 14.31 -12.58 -11.74
CA GLU A 63 14.08 -13.65 -12.70
C GLU A 63 12.59 -13.98 -12.76
N TYR A 64 12.07 -14.31 -13.94
CA TYR A 64 10.70 -14.78 -14.11
C TYR A 64 10.62 -15.88 -15.17
N SER A 65 9.67 -16.80 -14.98
CA SER A 65 9.39 -17.92 -15.88
C SER A 65 7.96 -18.41 -15.68
N THR A 66 7.43 -19.18 -16.64
CA THR A 66 6.22 -19.99 -16.45
C THR A 66 6.52 -21.33 -15.75
N ASP A 67 7.80 -21.67 -15.61
CA ASP A 67 8.28 -22.84 -14.88
C ASP A 67 8.59 -22.48 -13.43
N LEU A 68 7.85 -23.07 -12.49
CA LEU A 68 7.97 -22.84 -11.05
C LEU A 68 9.38 -23.10 -10.51
N ILE A 69 10.12 -24.06 -11.10
CA ILE A 69 11.47 -24.40 -10.65
C ILE A 69 12.57 -23.64 -11.41
N PHE A 70 12.19 -22.75 -12.34
CA PHE A 70 13.12 -21.98 -13.17
C PHE A 70 14.11 -22.87 -13.96
N GLY A 71 13.67 -24.04 -14.42
CA GLY A 71 14.50 -24.95 -15.23
C GLY A 71 14.58 -24.55 -16.70
N THR A 72 13.53 -23.91 -17.23
CA THR A 72 13.47 -23.45 -18.62
C THR A 72 12.80 -22.08 -18.74
N GLY A 73 12.99 -21.41 -19.88
CA GLY A 73 12.28 -20.17 -20.21
C GLY A 73 12.59 -18.96 -19.33
N VAL A 74 13.63 -19.04 -18.49
CA VAL A 74 13.98 -18.00 -17.52
C VAL A 74 14.40 -16.72 -18.23
N GLN A 75 13.72 -15.64 -17.91
CA GLN A 75 14.11 -14.28 -18.26
C GLN A 75 14.70 -13.62 -17.01
N SER A 76 15.70 -12.75 -17.19
CA SER A 76 16.40 -12.09 -16.09
C SER A 76 16.61 -10.60 -16.36
N ILE A 77 16.42 -9.80 -15.33
CA ILE A 77 16.64 -8.35 -15.31
C ILE A 77 17.46 -8.03 -14.06
N THR A 78 18.64 -7.45 -14.23
CA THR A 78 19.42 -6.97 -13.08
C THR A 78 19.28 -5.47 -12.91
N LEU A 79 18.84 -5.06 -11.73
CA LEU A 79 18.72 -3.67 -11.31
C LEU A 79 19.71 -3.38 -10.18
N LYS A 80 19.95 -2.09 -9.93
CA LYS A 80 20.78 -1.63 -8.82
C LYS A 80 19.93 -0.80 -7.86
N GLU A 81 19.69 -1.36 -6.69
CA GLU A 81 19.15 -0.65 -5.54
C GLU A 81 20.27 0.20 -4.93
N ARG A 82 20.04 1.51 -4.84
CA ARG A 82 21.07 2.48 -4.40
C ARG A 82 20.84 2.96 -2.97
N ASP A 83 19.64 2.78 -2.48
CA ASP A 83 19.13 3.28 -1.22
C ASP A 83 18.11 2.26 -0.72
N ALA A 84 18.19 1.89 0.56
CA ALA A 84 17.33 0.88 1.17
C ALA A 84 15.89 1.37 1.35
N LEU A 85 15.60 2.64 1.07
CA LEU A 85 14.25 3.20 1.03
C LEU A 85 13.74 3.42 -0.41
N VAL A 86 14.43 2.86 -1.40
CA VAL A 86 14.06 3.00 -2.81
C VAL A 86 14.06 1.62 -3.48
N PRO A 87 12.91 0.91 -3.38
CA PRO A 87 12.71 -0.36 -4.06
C PRO A 87 12.98 -0.31 -5.56
N VAL A 88 13.31 -1.46 -6.15
CA VAL A 88 13.51 -1.60 -7.59
C VAL A 88 12.25 -2.11 -8.28
N LYS A 89 12.04 -1.66 -9.52
CA LYS A 89 10.90 -2.04 -10.36
C LYS A 89 11.35 -2.43 -11.76
N ALA A 90 10.74 -3.50 -12.30
CA ALA A 90 10.97 -4.00 -13.64
C ALA A 90 9.64 -4.13 -14.39
N PRO A 91 9.32 -3.22 -15.34
CA PRO A 91 8.20 -3.43 -16.24
C PRO A 91 8.49 -4.59 -17.19
N LEU A 92 7.50 -5.46 -17.36
CA LEU A 92 7.53 -6.61 -18.25
C LEU A 92 6.56 -6.38 -19.42
N SER A 93 6.89 -6.92 -20.57
CA SER A 93 6.05 -6.85 -21.78
C SER A 93 6.18 -8.13 -22.59
N GLY A 94 5.21 -8.40 -23.46
CA GLY A 94 5.22 -9.60 -24.32
C GLY A 94 4.93 -10.89 -23.55
N LEU A 95 4.26 -10.78 -22.40
CA LEU A 95 3.78 -11.94 -21.65
C LEU A 95 2.61 -12.61 -22.41
N THR A 96 2.44 -13.90 -22.21
CA THR A 96 1.30 -14.65 -22.76
C THR A 96 0.07 -14.38 -21.89
N PRO A 97 -1.11 -14.09 -22.48
CA PRO A 97 -2.38 -13.96 -21.74
C PRO A 97 -2.78 -15.25 -21.01
N ALA A 98 -3.62 -15.13 -19.98
CA ALA A 98 -4.12 -16.25 -19.17
C ALA A 98 -3.02 -17.21 -18.68
N THR A 99 -1.85 -16.68 -18.31
CA THR A 99 -0.66 -17.47 -17.97
C THR A 99 -0.13 -17.08 -16.60
N THR A 100 0.10 -18.09 -15.75
CA THR A 100 0.78 -17.89 -14.47
C THR A 100 2.30 -17.80 -14.69
N TYR A 101 2.89 -16.76 -14.13
CA TYR A 101 4.32 -16.55 -14.06
C TYR A 101 4.78 -16.63 -12.60
N TYR A 102 5.91 -17.29 -12.39
CA TYR A 102 6.65 -17.32 -11.16
C TYR A 102 7.85 -16.39 -11.31
N TYR A 103 8.18 -15.67 -10.25
CA TYR A 103 9.32 -14.76 -10.24
C TYR A 103 10.07 -14.83 -8.92
N ARG A 104 11.35 -14.50 -8.96
CA ARG A 104 12.20 -14.37 -7.77
C ARG A 104 13.12 -13.18 -7.88
N ALA A 105 13.38 -12.54 -6.75
CA ALA A 105 14.34 -11.47 -6.60
C ALA A 105 15.47 -11.95 -5.71
N THR A 106 16.69 -11.91 -6.22
CA THR A 106 17.91 -12.24 -5.47
C THR A 106 18.71 -10.96 -5.24
N GLY A 107 18.80 -10.55 -3.98
CA GLY A 107 19.60 -9.42 -3.53
C GLY A 107 20.88 -9.85 -2.82
N PRO A 108 21.56 -8.91 -2.13
CA PRO A 108 22.81 -9.18 -1.42
C PRO A 108 22.70 -10.21 -0.30
N GLU A 109 21.60 -10.22 0.44
CA GLU A 109 21.47 -11.04 1.66
C GLU A 109 20.41 -12.15 1.56
N ALA A 110 19.42 -11.98 0.69
CA ALA A 110 18.28 -12.88 0.63
C ALA A 110 17.72 -13.01 -0.78
N THR A 111 16.93 -14.07 -0.96
CA THR A 111 16.07 -14.28 -2.13
C THR A 111 14.63 -14.35 -1.65
N ALA A 112 13.73 -13.67 -2.34
CA ALA A 112 12.29 -13.85 -2.18
C ALA A 112 11.65 -14.23 -3.51
N SER A 113 10.49 -14.88 -3.46
CA SER A 113 9.79 -15.37 -4.65
C SER A 113 8.31 -15.06 -4.56
N GLY A 114 7.68 -14.95 -5.72
CA GLY A 114 6.25 -14.74 -5.83
C GLY A 114 5.68 -15.26 -7.13
N LYS A 115 4.38 -15.02 -7.34
CA LYS A 115 3.67 -15.36 -8.57
C LYS A 115 2.64 -14.31 -8.94
N PHE A 116 2.27 -14.29 -10.21
CA PHE A 116 1.11 -13.55 -10.72
C PHE A 116 0.55 -14.30 -11.94
N SER A 117 -0.68 -13.96 -12.35
CA SER A 117 -1.29 -14.48 -13.57
C SER A 117 -1.74 -13.34 -14.46
N THR A 118 -1.36 -13.37 -15.74
CA THR A 118 -1.84 -12.40 -16.72
C THR A 118 -3.34 -12.57 -16.97
N ALA A 119 -4.00 -11.45 -17.27
CA ALA A 119 -5.42 -11.46 -17.58
C ALA A 119 -5.70 -12.27 -18.86
N PRO A 120 -6.89 -12.90 -18.98
CA PRO A 120 -7.32 -13.52 -20.24
C PRO A 120 -7.43 -12.51 -21.40
N GLU A 121 -7.46 -13.05 -22.61
CA GLU A 121 -7.74 -12.26 -23.82
C GLU A 121 -9.05 -11.49 -23.69
N LEU A 122 -9.10 -10.29 -24.28
CA LEU A 122 -10.30 -9.46 -24.29
C LEU A 122 -11.50 -10.23 -24.86
N GLY A 123 -12.64 -10.13 -24.17
CA GLY A 123 -13.86 -10.85 -24.54
C GLY A 123 -13.97 -12.26 -23.95
N THR A 124 -12.94 -12.76 -23.26
CA THR A 124 -13.00 -14.05 -22.55
C THR A 124 -13.66 -13.89 -21.19
N LEU A 125 -14.67 -14.73 -20.90
CA LEU A 125 -15.35 -14.78 -19.60
C LEU A 125 -14.80 -15.94 -18.77
N ALA A 126 -13.76 -15.70 -17.96
CA ALA A 126 -13.09 -16.74 -17.16
C ALA A 126 -13.52 -16.80 -15.68
N GLY A 127 -14.46 -15.95 -15.26
CA GLY A 127 -14.69 -15.69 -13.83
C GLY A 127 -13.70 -14.64 -13.29
N LEU A 128 -13.97 -14.11 -12.10
CA LEU A 128 -13.10 -13.16 -11.44
C LEU A 128 -13.24 -13.29 -9.93
N HIS A 129 -12.14 -13.54 -9.24
CA HIS A 129 -12.01 -13.57 -7.79
C HIS A 129 -10.97 -12.54 -7.36
N PHE A 130 -11.38 -11.53 -6.62
CA PHE A 130 -10.46 -10.51 -6.12
C PHE A 130 -10.74 -10.18 -4.66
N GLY A 131 -9.70 -9.73 -3.97
CA GLY A 131 -9.79 -9.16 -2.62
C GLY A 131 -9.69 -7.65 -2.67
N VAL A 132 -10.14 -6.98 -1.63
CA VAL A 132 -10.03 -5.53 -1.48
C VAL A 132 -9.83 -5.16 -0.02
N SER A 133 -8.95 -4.20 0.23
CA SER A 133 -8.75 -3.51 1.50
C SER A 133 -8.22 -2.10 1.24
N GLY A 134 -8.21 -1.26 2.27
CA GLY A 134 -7.48 0.00 2.34
C GLY A 134 -7.13 0.27 3.81
N ASP A 135 -6.82 1.53 4.12
CA ASP A 135 -6.73 2.06 5.49
C ASP A 135 -5.56 1.48 6.32
N GLU A 136 -4.39 1.42 5.71
CA GLU A 136 -3.16 0.80 6.23
C GLU A 136 -2.36 1.78 7.11
N ARG A 137 -2.83 1.96 8.35
CA ARG A 137 -2.16 2.77 9.37
C ARG A 137 -0.91 2.11 9.93
N GLY A 138 0.24 2.75 9.74
CA GLY A 138 1.56 2.21 10.13
C GLY A 138 1.67 1.81 11.60
N GLU A 139 1.08 2.55 12.53
CA GLU A 139 1.08 2.22 13.97
C GLU A 139 0.19 1.04 14.34
N LEU A 140 -0.76 0.68 13.48
CA LEU A 140 -1.64 -0.48 13.65
C LEU A 140 -1.05 -1.75 13.01
N ALA A 141 0.05 -1.64 12.26
CA ALA A 141 0.75 -2.80 11.71
C ALA A 141 1.20 -3.76 12.83
N PRO A 142 1.19 -5.09 12.60
CA PRO A 142 0.83 -5.79 11.36
C PRO A 142 -0.69 -5.88 11.15
N TYR A 143 -1.13 -6.30 9.95
CA TYR A 143 -2.55 -6.34 9.56
C TYR A 143 -3.12 -7.76 9.43
N PRO A 144 -3.56 -8.41 10.51
CA PRO A 144 -4.20 -9.74 10.44
C PRO A 144 -5.44 -9.80 9.55
N SER A 145 -6.10 -8.67 9.29
CA SER A 145 -7.30 -8.54 8.46
C SER A 145 -7.12 -9.07 7.04
N VAL A 146 -5.91 -9.00 6.49
CA VAL A 146 -5.61 -9.47 5.12
C VAL A 146 -4.90 -10.83 5.10
N ARG A 147 -4.68 -11.46 6.26
CA ARG A 147 -3.87 -12.70 6.36
C ARG A 147 -4.43 -13.85 5.52
N ASN A 148 -5.76 -13.96 5.41
CA ASN A 148 -6.40 -15.01 4.62
C ASN A 148 -6.26 -14.77 3.10
N ALA A 149 -6.02 -13.54 2.66
CA ALA A 149 -6.00 -13.20 1.24
C ALA A 149 -4.86 -13.91 0.49
N ALA A 150 -3.68 -14.04 1.11
CA ALA A 150 -2.53 -14.73 0.52
C ALA A 150 -2.81 -16.20 0.12
N GLY A 151 -3.68 -16.87 0.86
CA GLY A 151 -4.09 -18.26 0.60
C GLY A 151 -5.37 -18.39 -0.23
N SER A 152 -6.00 -17.29 -0.64
CA SER A 152 -7.34 -17.30 -1.25
C SER A 152 -7.36 -17.50 -2.77
N ASN A 153 -6.19 -17.65 -3.40
CA ASN A 153 -6.04 -17.83 -4.85
C ASN A 153 -6.82 -16.77 -5.66
N LEU A 154 -6.56 -15.51 -5.34
CA LEU A 154 -7.16 -14.35 -5.99
C LEU A 154 -6.46 -14.06 -7.33
N ASP A 155 -7.22 -13.53 -8.29
CA ASP A 155 -6.69 -13.03 -9.56
C ASP A 155 -5.88 -11.74 -9.34
N PHE A 156 -6.36 -10.88 -8.45
CA PHE A 156 -5.64 -9.72 -7.92
C PHE A 156 -6.20 -9.30 -6.56
N PHE A 157 -5.47 -8.42 -5.87
CA PHE A 157 -5.90 -7.73 -4.67
C PHE A 157 -5.88 -6.21 -4.90
N LEU A 158 -7.01 -5.55 -4.65
CA LEU A 158 -7.14 -4.10 -4.74
C LEU A 158 -6.78 -3.45 -3.40
N GLN A 159 -5.70 -2.67 -3.37
CA GLN A 159 -5.46 -1.70 -2.30
C GLN A 159 -6.12 -0.38 -2.69
N PHE A 160 -7.23 -0.07 -2.03
CA PHE A 160 -8.16 0.99 -2.43
C PHE A 160 -7.91 2.30 -1.67
N GLY A 161 -6.68 2.81 -1.75
CA GLY A 161 -6.30 4.04 -1.06
C GLY A 161 -5.92 3.84 0.40
N ASP A 162 -5.44 4.92 1.01
CA ASP A 162 -4.94 4.94 2.38
C ASP A 162 -3.90 3.85 2.66
N ASN A 163 -3.01 3.60 1.70
CA ASN A 163 -1.92 2.64 1.81
C ASN A 163 -0.87 3.08 2.86
N ILE A 164 -0.96 4.33 3.29
CA ILE A 164 -0.25 4.92 4.43
C ILE A 164 -1.14 5.99 5.07
N TYR A 165 -0.79 6.41 6.28
CA TYR A 165 -1.29 7.64 6.89
C TYR A 165 -0.14 8.61 7.10
N ALA A 166 0.13 9.45 6.09
CA ALA A 166 1.22 10.42 6.09
C ALA A 166 1.06 11.53 7.14
N ASP A 167 -0.13 11.69 7.67
CA ASP A 167 -0.61 12.74 8.57
C ASP A 167 -1.01 12.19 9.95
N PHE A 168 -0.53 11.00 10.29
CA PHE A 168 -0.69 10.43 11.61
C PHE A 168 0.65 9.94 12.19
N PRO A 169 0.99 10.26 13.46
CA PRO A 169 2.23 9.78 14.08
C PRO A 169 2.27 8.26 14.24
N SER A 170 3.41 7.66 13.95
CA SER A 170 3.64 6.22 14.09
C SER A 170 5.01 5.92 14.71
N PRO A 171 5.27 4.68 15.19
CA PRO A 171 6.57 4.32 15.78
C PRO A 171 7.78 4.62 14.88
N ASP A 172 7.66 4.40 13.57
CA ASP A 172 8.78 4.61 12.64
C ASP A 172 8.90 6.08 12.20
N VAL A 173 7.80 6.81 12.16
CA VAL A 173 7.75 8.23 11.80
C VAL A 173 6.85 8.99 12.78
N PRO A 174 7.42 9.51 13.90
CA PRO A 174 6.67 10.19 14.97
C PRO A 174 6.33 11.64 14.62
N LEU A 175 5.92 11.88 13.38
CA LEU A 175 5.51 13.19 12.86
C LEU A 175 3.99 13.23 12.70
N ALA A 176 3.40 14.38 12.99
CA ALA A 176 1.98 14.62 12.72
C ALA A 176 1.67 14.81 11.22
N GLN A 177 2.69 15.08 10.40
CA GLN A 177 2.58 15.21 8.94
C GLN A 177 3.95 14.99 8.31
N CYS A 178 4.05 14.06 7.36
CA CYS A 178 5.19 13.89 6.48
C CYS A 178 5.31 15.11 5.56
N ARG A 179 6.51 15.63 5.38
CA ARG A 179 6.76 16.79 4.50
C ARG A 179 7.86 16.50 3.49
N THR A 180 8.92 15.82 3.91
CA THR A 180 10.01 15.45 3.03
C THR A 180 9.76 14.10 2.40
N LEU A 181 10.34 13.85 1.22
CA LEU A 181 10.30 12.53 0.59
C LEU A 181 10.82 11.41 1.51
N ALA A 182 11.81 11.70 2.36
CA ALA A 182 12.33 10.72 3.31
C ALA A 182 11.25 10.32 4.34
N ASP A 183 10.46 11.27 4.85
CA ASP A 183 9.36 10.99 5.78
C ASP A 183 8.32 10.07 5.12
N PHE A 184 7.92 10.38 3.88
CA PHE A 184 6.95 9.57 3.14
C PHE A 184 7.47 8.16 2.88
N ARG A 185 8.74 8.02 2.46
CA ARG A 185 9.35 6.69 2.25
C ARG A 185 9.40 5.88 3.53
N LEU A 186 9.82 6.47 4.65
CA LEU A 186 9.83 5.80 5.94
C LEU A 186 8.42 5.38 6.35
N LYS A 187 7.41 6.24 6.15
CA LYS A 187 6.01 5.95 6.46
C LYS A 187 5.46 4.80 5.62
N THR A 188 5.76 4.79 4.31
CA THR A 188 5.35 3.67 3.45
C THR A 188 6.11 2.39 3.77
N ASN A 189 7.40 2.49 4.08
CA ASN A 189 8.21 1.35 4.46
C ASN A 189 7.69 0.65 5.73
N GLU A 190 7.24 1.42 6.71
CA GLU A 190 6.67 0.92 7.96
C GLU A 190 5.49 -0.04 7.74
N VAL A 191 4.55 0.35 6.86
CA VAL A 191 3.36 -0.45 6.52
C VAL A 191 3.76 -1.82 5.94
N TYR A 192 4.85 -1.88 5.18
CA TYR A 192 5.32 -3.07 4.49
C TYR A 192 6.44 -3.82 5.21
N SER A 193 6.74 -3.48 6.46
CA SER A 193 7.83 -4.09 7.23
C SER A 193 7.30 -5.03 8.32
N THR A 194 8.13 -5.98 8.74
CA THR A 194 7.78 -6.92 9.80
C THR A 194 7.64 -6.21 11.14
N ARG A 195 6.51 -6.40 11.82
CA ARG A 195 6.31 -6.00 13.22
C ARG A 195 5.66 -7.13 14.01
N PHE A 196 6.14 -7.33 15.23
CA PHE A 196 5.73 -8.45 16.10
C PHE A 196 5.83 -9.83 15.43
N GLY A 197 6.81 -9.98 14.52
CA GLY A 197 7.06 -11.23 13.80
C GLY A 197 6.08 -11.53 12.66
N LEU A 198 5.29 -10.55 12.21
CA LEU A 198 4.33 -10.71 11.12
C LEU A 198 4.51 -9.62 10.07
N ASN A 199 4.35 -10.01 8.80
CA ASN A 199 4.21 -9.12 7.65
C ASN A 199 3.18 -9.70 6.67
N THR A 200 1.90 -9.55 7.01
CA THR A 200 0.79 -10.12 6.23
C THR A 200 0.65 -9.48 4.85
N LEU A 201 1.13 -8.25 4.67
CA LEU A 201 1.17 -7.60 3.36
C LEU A 201 2.28 -8.18 2.47
N ALA A 202 3.46 -8.53 3.00
CA ALA A 202 4.47 -9.25 2.22
C ALA A 202 3.97 -10.63 1.78
N ASP A 203 3.27 -11.36 2.65
CA ASP A 203 2.63 -12.65 2.30
C ASP A 203 1.61 -12.49 1.16
N LEU A 204 0.77 -11.45 1.24
CA LEU A 204 -0.20 -11.12 0.20
C LEU A 204 0.48 -10.72 -1.12
N ARG A 205 1.46 -9.82 -1.05
CA ARG A 205 2.16 -9.23 -2.22
C ARG A 205 2.99 -10.26 -2.98
N SER A 206 3.51 -11.29 -2.32
CA SER A 206 4.24 -12.38 -2.97
C SER A 206 3.31 -13.41 -3.64
N SER A 207 2.08 -13.57 -3.16
CA SER A 207 1.16 -14.62 -3.62
C SER A 207 0.14 -14.14 -4.66
N THR A 208 -0.13 -12.84 -4.70
CA THR A 208 -1.23 -12.23 -5.46
C THR A 208 -0.78 -10.92 -6.13
N ALA A 209 -1.23 -10.69 -7.36
CA ALA A 209 -0.99 -9.43 -8.05
C ALA A 209 -1.71 -8.27 -7.34
N ILE A 210 -1.03 -7.14 -7.18
CA ILE A 210 -1.57 -5.94 -6.54
C ILE A 210 -2.06 -4.95 -7.59
N LEU A 211 -3.26 -4.45 -7.39
CA LEU A 211 -3.76 -3.24 -8.00
C LEU A 211 -3.88 -2.19 -6.89
N ALA A 212 -3.16 -1.07 -7.00
CA ALA A 212 -3.16 -0.05 -5.97
C ALA A 212 -3.66 1.29 -6.52
N THR A 213 -4.42 2.01 -5.71
CA THR A 213 -4.82 3.40 -5.92
C THR A 213 -4.45 4.22 -4.70
N ILE A 214 -4.33 5.54 -4.84
CA ILE A 214 -4.27 6.44 -3.68
C ILE A 214 -5.69 6.83 -3.25
N ASP A 215 -5.81 7.33 -2.03
CA ASP A 215 -6.83 8.27 -1.60
C ASP A 215 -6.14 9.52 -1.02
N ASP A 216 -6.60 10.07 0.10
CA ASP A 216 -6.11 11.33 0.64
C ASP A 216 -4.90 11.15 1.57
N HIS A 217 -4.87 10.09 2.37
CA HIS A 217 -3.84 9.87 3.38
C HIS A 217 -2.45 9.51 2.82
N GLU A 218 -2.31 9.23 1.52
CA GLU A 218 -0.99 9.25 0.84
C GLU A 218 -0.31 10.62 0.84
N VAL A 219 -1.08 11.69 1.08
CA VAL A 219 -0.59 13.07 1.14
C VAL A 219 -0.96 13.71 2.47
N THR A 220 -2.26 13.93 2.72
CA THR A 220 -2.85 14.51 3.94
C THR A 220 -4.37 14.36 3.84
N ASP A 221 -5.04 14.06 4.96
CA ASP A 221 -6.49 13.86 5.07
C ASP A 221 -7.32 14.86 4.23
N ASN A 222 -8.36 14.42 3.54
CA ASN A 222 -9.31 15.24 2.80
C ASN A 222 -8.70 16.24 1.79
N PHE A 223 -7.48 16.05 1.27
CA PHE A 223 -6.94 16.99 0.28
C PHE A 223 -7.75 16.97 -1.01
N ALA A 224 -7.83 18.11 -1.70
CA ALA A 224 -8.46 18.21 -3.02
C ALA A 224 -7.44 18.68 -4.06
N GLY A 225 -6.83 17.75 -4.79
CA GLY A 225 -5.67 18.05 -5.66
C GLY A 225 -5.89 19.21 -6.65
N ALA A 226 -7.10 19.32 -7.22
CA ALA A 226 -7.47 20.39 -8.16
C ALA A 226 -7.85 21.74 -7.51
N ALA A 227 -7.92 21.81 -6.18
CA ALA A 227 -8.19 23.06 -5.47
C ALA A 227 -6.94 23.96 -5.46
N ARG A 228 -7.16 25.27 -5.27
CA ARG A 228 -6.06 26.23 -5.10
C ARG A 228 -5.29 25.86 -3.84
N ARG A 229 -3.96 25.83 -3.92
CA ARG A 229 -3.11 25.60 -2.74
C ARG A 229 -3.47 26.53 -1.57
N THR A 230 -3.76 27.81 -1.88
CA THR A 230 -4.11 28.83 -0.87
C THR A 230 -5.47 28.64 -0.20
N SER A 231 -6.32 27.71 -0.66
CA SER A 231 -7.59 27.42 0.02
C SER A 231 -7.44 26.46 1.19
N ASP A 232 -6.26 25.86 1.38
CA ASP A 232 -6.00 24.90 2.44
C ASP A 232 -4.72 25.30 3.21
N PRO A 233 -4.82 25.68 4.50
CA PRO A 233 -3.66 26.13 5.29
C PRO A 233 -2.61 25.03 5.48
N ARG A 234 -2.93 23.75 5.26
CA ARG A 234 -1.96 22.64 5.37
C ARG A 234 -0.89 22.67 4.29
N PHE A 235 -1.13 23.39 3.20
CA PHE A 235 -0.18 23.58 2.10
C PHE A 235 0.36 25.02 2.04
N ILE A 236 0.23 25.80 3.12
CA ILE A 236 0.59 27.22 3.09
C ILE A 236 2.07 27.45 2.81
N ASP A 237 2.94 26.57 3.32
CA ASP A 237 4.39 26.63 3.18
C ASP A 237 4.90 26.02 1.86
N ASP A 238 4.05 25.29 1.15
CA ASP A 238 4.37 24.70 -0.15
C ASP A 238 4.29 25.75 -1.27
N THR A 239 4.99 25.50 -2.36
CA THR A 239 4.90 26.29 -3.60
C THR A 239 3.89 25.66 -4.57
N GLY A 240 3.49 26.39 -5.62
CA GLY A 240 2.54 25.89 -6.63
C GLY A 240 1.17 26.59 -6.61
N LEU A 241 0.39 26.37 -7.67
CA LEU A 241 -0.91 27.00 -7.89
C LEU A 241 -2.03 26.16 -7.27
N LEU A 242 -2.02 24.86 -7.57
CA LEU A 242 -2.94 23.85 -7.10
C LEU A 242 -2.28 23.01 -6.01
N ILE A 243 -3.09 22.31 -5.21
CA ILE A 243 -2.58 21.34 -4.23
C ILE A 243 -1.76 20.25 -4.94
N SER A 244 -2.17 19.82 -6.13
CA SER A 244 -1.43 18.84 -6.94
C SER A 244 -0.06 19.32 -7.43
N ASP A 245 0.24 20.62 -7.34
CA ASP A 245 1.54 21.18 -7.73
C ASP A 245 2.54 21.22 -6.57
N THR A 246 2.07 20.93 -5.35
CA THR A 246 2.83 21.12 -4.12
C THR A 246 3.92 20.07 -3.92
N GLU A 247 4.97 20.43 -3.20
CA GLU A 247 6.05 19.50 -2.87
C GLU A 247 5.54 18.34 -2.00
N THR A 248 4.66 18.61 -1.02
CA THR A 248 4.05 17.58 -0.19
C THR A 248 3.28 16.56 -1.04
N PHE A 249 2.45 17.02 -1.98
CA PHE A 249 1.73 16.13 -2.91
C PHE A 249 2.70 15.32 -3.77
N HIS A 250 3.72 15.96 -4.35
CA HIS A 250 4.71 15.27 -5.17
C HIS A 250 5.54 14.25 -4.39
N HIS A 251 5.90 14.51 -3.13
CA HIS A 251 6.61 13.57 -2.28
C HIS A 251 5.75 12.35 -1.95
N GLY A 252 4.49 12.54 -1.57
CA GLY A 252 3.56 11.44 -1.29
C GLY A 252 3.35 10.54 -2.51
N LEU A 253 3.01 11.14 -3.65
CA LEU A 253 2.81 10.41 -4.92
C LEU A 253 4.08 9.70 -5.38
N ARG A 254 5.26 10.32 -5.18
CA ARG A 254 6.53 9.68 -5.52
C ARG A 254 6.78 8.46 -4.64
N ALA A 255 6.59 8.55 -3.34
CA ALA A 255 6.73 7.41 -2.43
C ALA A 255 5.74 6.29 -2.79
N PHE A 256 4.47 6.64 -3.06
CA PHE A 256 3.47 5.70 -3.55
C PHE A 256 3.95 4.94 -4.80
N HIS A 257 4.43 5.65 -5.84
CA HIS A 257 4.93 5.01 -7.05
C HIS A 257 6.20 4.17 -6.82
N GLU A 258 7.07 4.54 -5.88
CA GLU A 258 8.28 3.79 -5.53
C GLU A 258 7.93 2.48 -4.80
N TYR A 259 6.94 2.49 -3.91
CA TYR A 259 6.57 1.36 -3.06
C TYR A 259 5.45 0.47 -3.59
N HIS A 260 4.81 0.81 -4.70
CA HIS A 260 3.80 -0.04 -5.34
C HIS A 260 4.27 -0.53 -6.72
N PRO A 261 3.91 -1.78 -7.10
CA PRO A 261 4.21 -2.34 -8.41
C PRO A 261 3.29 -1.76 -9.51
N VAL A 262 3.24 -0.44 -9.62
CA VAL A 262 2.45 0.31 -10.59
C VAL A 262 3.33 0.88 -11.70
N GLU A 263 2.83 1.02 -12.91
CA GLU A 263 3.50 1.74 -13.97
C GLU A 263 3.54 3.23 -13.66
N ASN A 264 4.61 3.90 -14.09
CA ASN A 264 4.70 5.35 -13.99
C ASN A 264 4.11 5.99 -15.25
N VAL A 265 2.78 6.02 -15.32
CA VAL A 265 2.06 6.62 -16.45
C VAL A 265 1.61 8.03 -16.10
N ARG A 266 1.79 8.97 -17.03
CA ARG A 266 1.28 10.34 -16.91
C ARG A 266 0.17 10.59 -17.92
N TYR A 267 -0.75 11.48 -17.59
CA TYR A 267 -1.65 12.06 -18.59
C TYR A 267 -0.84 12.87 -19.60
N GLY A 268 -1.23 12.84 -20.87
CA GLY A 268 -0.72 13.78 -21.87
C GLY A 268 -1.38 15.15 -21.72
N ASP A 269 -1.40 15.91 -22.80
CA ASP A 269 -2.23 17.12 -22.88
C ASP A 269 -3.70 16.73 -22.87
N THR A 270 -4.39 17.03 -21.77
CA THR A 270 -5.82 16.73 -21.61
C THR A 270 -6.72 17.91 -22.01
N GLY A 271 -6.13 19.06 -22.35
CA GLY A 271 -6.87 20.32 -22.53
C GLY A 271 -7.45 20.90 -21.23
N ASN A 272 -7.23 20.24 -20.10
CA ASN A 272 -7.63 20.69 -18.77
C ASN A 272 -6.39 20.81 -17.87
N TYR A 273 -6.11 22.02 -17.39
CA TYR A 273 -4.93 22.31 -16.58
C TYR A 273 -4.91 21.56 -15.24
N THR A 274 -6.05 21.04 -14.77
CA THR A 274 -6.11 20.23 -13.54
C THR A 274 -5.74 18.76 -13.74
N THR A 275 -5.61 18.30 -14.99
CA THR A 275 -5.32 16.90 -15.33
C THR A 275 -4.20 16.73 -16.35
N ALA A 276 -3.81 17.79 -17.06
CA ALA A 276 -2.72 17.75 -18.02
C ALA A 276 -1.39 17.42 -17.31
N HIS A 277 -0.62 16.47 -17.86
CA HIS A 277 0.70 16.06 -17.36
C HIS A 277 0.77 15.49 -15.93
N GLY A 278 -0.35 15.37 -15.23
CA GLY A 278 -0.45 14.73 -13.92
C GLY A 278 -0.18 13.23 -13.98
N SER A 279 0.26 12.62 -12.87
CA SER A 279 0.33 11.16 -12.76
C SER A 279 -1.06 10.54 -12.95
N LYS A 280 -1.16 9.44 -13.70
CA LYS A 280 -2.36 8.63 -13.72
C LYS A 280 -2.38 7.82 -12.43
N ILE A 281 -3.32 8.15 -11.55
CA ILE A 281 -3.46 7.49 -10.25
C ILE A 281 -4.33 6.22 -10.36
N ILE A 282 -5.16 6.14 -11.41
CA ILE A 282 -5.90 4.93 -11.78
C ILE A 282 -5.79 4.74 -13.30
N ASP A 283 -5.30 3.58 -13.74
CA ASP A 283 -5.49 3.18 -15.13
C ASP A 283 -6.90 2.60 -15.33
N SER A 284 -7.82 3.45 -15.78
CA SER A 284 -9.20 3.06 -16.10
C SER A 284 -9.33 1.90 -17.10
N THR A 285 -8.27 1.57 -17.87
CA THR A 285 -8.29 0.43 -18.80
C THR A 285 -8.24 -0.92 -18.09
N LEU A 286 -7.63 -0.98 -16.89
CA LEU A 286 -7.52 -2.19 -16.08
C LEU A 286 -8.90 -2.61 -15.53
N MET A 287 -9.74 -1.64 -15.16
CA MET A 287 -11.15 -1.85 -14.80
C MET A 287 -12.04 -2.12 -16.03
N ALA A 288 -11.73 -1.53 -17.19
CA ALA A 288 -12.50 -1.69 -18.42
C ALA A 288 -12.38 -3.09 -19.03
N ALA A 289 -11.22 -3.75 -18.90
CA ALA A 289 -11.03 -5.14 -19.33
C ALA A 289 -11.91 -6.15 -18.54
N MET A 290 -12.45 -5.75 -17.38
CA MET A 290 -13.30 -6.58 -16.51
C MET A 290 -14.80 -6.26 -16.66
N ARG A 291 -15.19 -5.36 -17.57
CA ARG A 291 -16.60 -5.05 -17.83
C ARG A 291 -17.33 -6.26 -18.41
N ARG A 292 -18.24 -6.84 -17.63
CA ARG A 292 -19.37 -7.60 -18.18
C ARG A 292 -20.35 -6.62 -18.84
N PRO A 293 -20.89 -6.90 -20.05
CA PRO A 293 -22.15 -6.28 -20.43
C PRO A 293 -23.22 -6.74 -19.43
N PHE A 294 -23.76 -5.80 -18.66
CA PHE A 294 -24.89 -6.04 -17.78
C PHE A 294 -26.12 -6.26 -18.68
N SER A 295 -26.51 -7.52 -18.89
CA SER A 295 -27.81 -7.84 -19.48
C SER A 295 -28.88 -7.63 -18.42
N SER A 296 -29.62 -6.53 -18.50
CA SER A 296 -30.80 -6.30 -17.69
C SER A 296 -31.96 -7.16 -18.19
N THR A 297 -31.94 -8.46 -17.89
CA THR A 297 -33.16 -9.28 -17.93
C THR A 297 -33.19 -10.17 -16.70
N HIS A 298 -34.22 -9.98 -15.87
CA HIS A 298 -34.54 -10.66 -14.60
C HIS A 298 -33.99 -10.01 -13.32
N ALA A 299 -34.68 -8.95 -12.89
CA ALA A 299 -34.76 -8.59 -11.48
C ALA A 299 -35.90 -9.39 -10.82
N PRO A 300 -35.65 -10.23 -9.81
CA PRO A 300 -36.67 -10.61 -8.85
C PRO A 300 -36.78 -9.51 -7.77
N SER A 301 -37.99 -8.96 -7.64
CA SER A 301 -38.42 -8.13 -6.52
C SER A 301 -38.25 -8.88 -5.20
N ALA A 302 -37.43 -8.34 -4.29
CA ALA A 302 -37.55 -8.60 -2.85
C ALA A 302 -36.87 -7.49 -2.04
N ALA A 303 -37.58 -6.38 -1.85
CA ALA A 303 -37.29 -5.47 -0.76
C ALA A 303 -37.69 -6.14 0.56
N ARG A 304 -36.73 -6.36 1.46
CA ARG A 304 -37.01 -6.59 2.88
C ARG A 304 -36.21 -5.60 3.71
N SER A 305 -36.93 -4.65 4.28
CA SER A 305 -36.42 -3.74 5.29
C SER A 305 -36.03 -4.53 6.54
N PHE A 306 -34.85 -4.27 7.08
CA PHE A 306 -34.57 -4.54 8.49
C PHE A 306 -34.44 -3.20 9.21
N ARG A 307 -35.48 -2.87 9.98
CA ARG A 307 -35.37 -2.06 11.19
C ARG A 307 -35.09 -3.00 12.34
N ARG A 308 -33.97 -2.81 13.02
CA ARG A 308 -33.87 -2.50 14.46
C ARG A 308 -32.43 -2.12 14.77
#